data_AF-A0A965Z0V5-F1
#
_entry.id   AF-A0A965Z0V5-F1
#
_cell.length_a   1.000
_cell.length_b   1.000
_cell.length_c   1.000
_cell.angle_alpha   90.00
_cell.angle_beta   90.00
_cell.angle_gamma   90.00
#
_symmetry.space_group_name_H-M   'P 1'
#
loop_
_entity.id
_entity.type
_entity.pdbx_description
1 polymer ?
#
loop_
_entity_poly.entity_id
_entity_poly.type
_entity_poly.pdbx_seq_one_letter_code
_entity_poly.pdbx_strand_id
1 'polypeptide(L)' 'MSKGMILGLLILAAFVIVLIMTGGNATVNLFSMKVTLKTSYALLAAAGVGVVAGALLRK' A
#
# COMPACT_ATOMS: atom_id res chain seq x y z
N MET A 1 9.99 -18.23 -17.23
CA MET A 1 9.59 -17.51 -16.00
C MET A 1 8.61 -18.37 -15.22
N SER A 2 8.81 -18.56 -13.92
CA SER A 2 7.84 -19.25 -13.07
C SER A 2 6.51 -18.48 -13.04
N LYS A 3 5.37 -19.19 -13.07
CA LYS A 3 4.02 -18.58 -13.00
C LYS A 3 3.86 -17.67 -11.78
N GLY A 4 4.56 -17.97 -10.67
CA GLY A 4 4.57 -17.14 -9.46
C GLY A 4 5.26 -15.78 -9.64
N MET A 5 6.26 -15.69 -10.52
CA MET A 5 7.00 -14.46 -10.79
C MET A 5 6.15 -13.45 -11.56
N ILE A 6 5.33 -13.93 -12.50
CA ILE A 6 4.42 -13.12 -13.31
C ILE A 6 3.30 -12.52 -12.44
N LEU A 7 2.73 -13.33 -11.53
CA LEU A 7 1.74 -12.87 -10.55
C LEU A 7 2.31 -11.78 -9.62
N GLY A 8 3.54 -11.97 -9.12
CA GLY A 8 4.20 -10.96 -8.29
C GLY A 8 4.45 -9.64 -9.03
N LEU A 9 4.89 -9.70 -10.29
CA LEU A 9 5.09 -8.53 -11.15
C LEU A 9 3.78 -7.79 -11.46
N LEU A 10 2.68 -8.51 -11.70
CA LEU A 10 1.36 -7.91 -11.94
C LEU A 10 0.84 -7.16 -10.71
N ILE A 11 0.98 -7.74 -9.52
CA ILE A 11 0.60 -7.10 -8.26
C ILE A 11 1.42 -5.84 -8.03
N LEU A 12 2.74 -5.92 -8.27
CA LEU A 12 3.63 -4.76 -8.14
C LEU A 12 3.25 -3.64 -9.12
N ALA A 13 2.94 -3.98 -10.38
CA ALA A 13 2.53 -3.01 -11.39
C ALA A 13 1.19 -2.32 -11.05
N ALA A 14 0.18 -3.10 -10.63
CA ALA A 14 -1.09 -2.55 -10.18
C ALA A 14 -0.91 -1.58 -8.99
N PHE A 15 0.00 -1.92 -8.07
CA PHE A 15 0.33 -1.08 -6.92
C PHE A 15 0.96 0.26 -7.32
N VAL A 16 1.91 0.24 -8.25
CA VAL A 16 2.55 1.45 -8.78
C VAL A 16 1.53 2.35 -9.48
N ILE A 17 0.62 1.78 -10.28
CA ILE A 17 -0.44 2.53 -10.97
C ILE A 17 -1.36 3.22 -9.96
N VAL A 18 -1.77 2.52 -8.91
CA VAL A 18 -2.61 3.09 -7.85
C VAL A 18 -1.87 4.25 -7.16
N LEU A 19 -0.58 4.09 -6.84
CA LEU A 19 0.26 5.13 -6.23
C LEU A 19 0.41 6.38 -7.10
N ILE A 20 0.51 6.22 -8.42
CA ILE A 20 0.63 7.33 -9.37
C ILE A 20 -0.73 8.02 -9.59
N MET A 21 -1.82 7.25 -9.71
CA MET A 21 -3.17 7.82 -9.88
C MET A 21 -3.69 8.51 -8.62
N THR A 22 -3.25 8.10 -7.44
CA THR A 22 -3.67 8.74 -6.17
C THR A 22 -2.82 9.97 -5.87
N GLY A 23 -3.14 11.06 -6.58
CA GLY A 23 -2.74 12.41 -6.20
C GLY A 23 -3.70 12.96 -5.14
N GLY A 24 -3.17 13.46 -4.02
CA GLY A 24 -3.96 14.14 -3.00
C GLY A 24 -3.42 14.00 -1.58
N ASN A 25 -4.20 14.48 -0.63
CA ASN A 25 -3.94 14.33 0.80
C ASN A 25 -5.02 13.42 1.42
N ALA A 26 -4.58 12.33 2.05
CA ALA A 26 -5.41 11.48 2.88
C ALA A 26 -5.48 12.08 4.28
N THR A 27 -6.68 12.31 4.79
CA THR A 27 -6.87 12.84 6.16
C THR A 27 -7.28 11.68 7.05
N VAL A 28 -6.42 11.33 8.00
CA VAL A 28 -6.69 10.27 8.98
C VAL A 28 -7.14 10.94 10.27
N ASN A 29 -8.29 10.52 10.79
CA ASN A 29 -8.85 11.09 12.01
C ASN A 29 -8.50 10.16 13.19
N LEU A 30 -7.43 10.50 13.90
CA LEU A 30 -6.96 9.75 15.07
C LEU A 30 -7.49 10.46 16.32
N PHE A 31 -8.58 9.94 16.90
CA PHE A 31 -9.10 10.36 18.20
C PHE A 31 -9.13 11.89 18.39
N SER A 32 -9.83 12.58 17.47
CA SER A 32 -10.00 14.04 17.42
C SER A 32 -8.85 14.86 16.81
N MET A 33 -7.75 14.22 16.41
CA MET A 33 -6.66 14.86 15.69
C MET A 33 -6.72 14.48 14.20
N LYS A 34 -7.05 15.46 13.34
CA LYS A 34 -7.03 15.29 11.88
C LYS A 34 -5.59 15.44 11.41
N VAL A 35 -4.98 14.34 11.02
CA VAL A 35 -3.62 14.33 10.44
C VAL A 35 -3.74 14.18 8.94
N THR A 36 -3.35 15.22 8.22
CA THR A 36 -3.40 15.28 6.76
C THR A 36 -2.06 14.82 6.20
N LEU A 37 -2.00 13.61 5.65
CA LEU A 37 -0.80 13.02 5.05
C LEU A 37 -0.95 12.97 3.54
N LYS A 38 0.15 13.07 2.80
CA LYS A 38 0.09 12.77 1.36
C LYS A 38 -0.40 11.33 1.18
N THR A 39 -1.37 11.14 0.28
CA THR A 39 -1.97 9.83 0.02
C THR A 39 -0.92 8.78 -0.33
N SER A 40 0.18 9.19 -0.97
CA SER A 40 1.34 8.36 -1.28
C SER A 40 1.97 7.72 -0.05
N TYR A 41 2.13 8.46 1.05
CA TYR A 41 2.68 7.93 2.30
C TYR A 41 1.68 7.00 3.00
N ALA A 42 0.40 7.33 2.97
CA ALA A 42 -0.65 6.48 3.54
C ALA A 42 -0.75 5.13 2.81
N LEU A 43 -0.68 5.15 1.48
CA LEU A 43 -0.67 3.93 0.65
C LEU A 43 0.59 3.10 0.88
N LEU A 44 1.75 3.74 0.98
CA LEU A 44 3.01 3.05 1.28
C LEU A 44 2.95 2.37 2.65
N ALA A 45 2.43 3.06 3.67
CA ALA A 45 2.25 2.50 5.01
C ALA A 45 1.26 1.31 4.99
N ALA A 46 0.12 1.44 4.30
CA ALA A 46 -0.85 0.36 4.16
C ALA A 46 -0.25 -0.88 3.46
N ALA A 47 0.55 -0.68 2.41
CA ALA A 47 1.29 -1.79 1.77
C ALA A 47 2.29 -2.43 2.72
N GLY A 48 3.08 -1.62 3.43
CA GLY A 48 4.05 -2.12 4.41
C GLY A 48 3.36 -3.01 5.45
N VAL A 49 2.23 -2.57 5.99
CA VAL A 49 1.42 -3.36 6.93
C VAL A 49 0.91 -4.65 6.29
N GLY A 50 0.40 -4.60 5.06
CA GLY A 50 -0.08 -5.78 4.34
C GLY A 50 1.01 -6.84 4.09
N VAL A 51 2.23 -6.40 3.74
CA VAL A 51 3.38 -7.30 3.55
C VAL A 51 3.81 -7.92 4.89
N VAL A 52 3.90 -7.11 5.94
CA VAL A 52 4.28 -7.59 7.29
C VAL A 52 3.23 -8.57 7.84
N ALA A 53 1.94 -8.25 7.70
CA ALA A 53 0.85 -9.14 8.10
C ALA A 53 0.83 -10.44 7.29
N GLY A 54 1.00 -10.36 5.97
CA GLY A 54 1.10 -11.53 5.10
C GLY A 54 2.32 -12.40 5.41
N ALA A 55 3.45 -11.80 5.78
CA ALA A 55 4.64 -12.52 6.21
C ALA A 55 4.45 -13.20 7.58
N LEU A 56 3.74 -12.56 8.51
CA LEU A 56 3.41 -13.13 9.82
C LEU A 56 2.40 -14.29 9.74
N LEU A 57 1.40 -14.20 8.86
CA LEU A 57 0.39 -15.24 8.64
C LEU A 57 0.89 -16.45 7.84
N ARG A 58 2.09 -16.35 7.25
CA ARG A 58 2.74 -17.44 6.53
C ARG A 58 3.57 -18.35 7.47
N LYS A 59 3.56 -18.07 8.77
CA LYS A 59 3.99 -19.01 9.83
C LYS A 59 2.85 -19.96 10.17
#